data_AF-A0A1N7N3B3-F1
#
_entry.id   AF-A0A1N7N3B3-F1
#
_cell.length_a   1.000
_cell.length_b   1.000
_cell.length_c   1.000
_cell.angle_alpha   90.00
_cell.angle_beta   90.00
_cell.angle_gamma   90.00
#
_symmetry.space_group_name_H-M   'P 1'
#
loop_
_entity.id
_entity.type
_entity.pdbx_description
1 polymer ?
#
loop_
_entity_poly.entity_id
_entity_poly.type
_entity_poly.pdbx_seq_one_letter_code
_entity_poly.pdbx_strand_id
1 'polypeptide(L)' 'MDIKIKTLKYFNLTKKNGRSYSDLISLDRYLVNVEKERIYLGEFLIAEIDKMITQGLIDKKNEKYSITDKGTEYLMEFK' A
#
# COMPACT_ATOMS: atom_id res chain seq x y z
N MET A 1 2.85 -7.69 -11.84
CA MET A 1 2.14 -6.42 -11.58
C MET A 1 2.96 -5.66 -10.54
N ASP A 2 3.20 -4.37 -10.76
CA ASP A 2 4.11 -3.54 -9.97
C ASP A 2 3.75 -3.51 -8.47
N ILE A 3 4.76 -3.61 -7.60
CA ILE A 3 4.60 -3.63 -6.14
C ILE A 3 3.90 -2.38 -5.60
N LYS A 4 4.12 -1.24 -6.25
CA LYS A 4 3.48 0.03 -5.93
C LYS A 4 1.98 -0.06 -6.10
N ILE A 5 1.53 -0.62 -7.23
CA ILE A 5 0.11 -0.80 -7.53
C ILE A 5 -0.50 -1.82 -6.57
N LYS A 6 0.19 -2.92 -6.27
CA LYS A 6 -0.27 -3.91 -5.30
C LYS A 6 -0.44 -3.32 -3.90
N THR A 7 0.50 -2.47 -3.48
CA THR A 7 0.44 -1.72 -2.22
C THR A 7 -0.75 -0.76 -2.17
N LEU A 8 -0.99 0.02 -3.23
CA LEU A 8 -2.17 0.87 -3.32
C LEU A 8 -3.48 0.08 -3.31
N LYS A 9 -3.54 -1.06 -4.01
CA LYS A 9 -4.72 -1.94 -4.00
C LYS A 9 -5.05 -2.39 -2.59
N TYR A 10 -4.05 -2.79 -1.82
CA TYR A 10 -4.22 -3.17 -0.43
C TYR A 10 -4.82 -2.03 0.40
N PHE A 11 -4.22 -0.84 0.40
CA PHE A 11 -4.71 0.28 1.20
C PHE A 11 -6.09 0.79 0.75
N ASN A 12 -6.42 0.70 -0.55
CA ASN A 12 -7.76 1.00 -1.05
C ASN A 12 -8.80 -0.03 -0.56
N LEU A 13 -8.42 -1.32 -0.50
CA LEU A 13 -9.26 -2.37 0.05
C LEU A 13 -9.54 -2.12 1.54
N THR A 14 -8.52 -1.78 2.33
CA THR A 14 -8.71 -1.53 3.76
C THR A 14 -9.55 -0.28 4.03
N LYS A 15 -9.35 0.82 3.27
CA LYS A 15 -10.20 2.03 3.29
C LYS A 15 -11.66 1.70 3.04
N LYS A 16 -11.97 0.90 2.00
CA LYS A 16 -13.34 0.47 1.66
C LYS A 16 -13.99 -0.41 2.73
N ASN A 17 -13.19 -1.16 3.47
CA ASN A 17 -13.65 -2.00 4.59
C ASN A 17 -13.75 -1.23 5.91
N GLY A 18 -13.78 0.11 5.87
CA GLY A 18 -13.94 0.97 7.03
C GLY A 18 -12.68 1.15 7.89
N ARG A 19 -11.52 0.65 7.46
CA ARG A 19 -10.25 0.86 8.16
C ARG A 19 -9.53 2.07 7.59
N SER A 20 -9.45 3.14 8.38
CA SER A 20 -8.76 4.36 7.95
C SER A 20 -7.25 4.21 7.81
N TYR A 21 -6.61 3.29 8.56
CA TYR A 21 -5.17 3.06 8.54
C TYR A 21 -4.82 1.58 8.73
N SER A 22 -3.71 1.12 8.17
CA SER A 22 -3.21 -0.26 8.24
C SER A 22 -1.70 -0.31 8.48
N ASP A 23 -1.21 -1.33 9.18
CA ASP A 23 0.22 -1.53 9.46
C ASP A 23 0.96 -2.28 8.33
N LEU A 24 2.29 -2.17 8.32
CA LEU A 24 3.15 -2.83 7.33
C LEU A 24 3.10 -4.36 7.41
N ILE A 25 2.90 -4.93 8.60
CA ILE A 25 2.83 -6.38 8.79
C ILE A 25 1.63 -6.95 8.03
N SER A 26 0.49 -6.25 8.10
CA SER A 26 -0.74 -6.65 7.41
C SER A 26 -0.61 -6.48 5.90
N LEU A 27 0.10 -5.45 5.43
CA LEU A 27 0.45 -5.28 4.02
C LEU A 27 1.37 -6.40 3.53
N ASP A 28 2.45 -6.70 4.26
CA ASP A 28 3.39 -7.76 3.90
C ASP A 28 2.68 -9.12 3.80
N ARG A 29 1.83 -9.44 4.78
CA ARG A 29 0.98 -10.65 4.73
C ARG A 29 0.07 -10.68 3.52
N TYR A 30 -0.52 -9.54 3.12
CA TYR A 30 -1.35 -9.47 1.92
C TYR A 30 -0.51 -9.74 0.66
N LEU A 31 0.65 -9.11 0.54
CA LEU A 31 1.52 -9.24 -0.63
C LEU A 31 2.01 -10.68 -0.80
N VAL A 32 2.44 -11.33 0.29
CA VAL A 32 2.91 -12.71 0.28
C VAL A 32 1.76 -13.69 0.05
N ASN A 33 0.68 -13.59 0.81
CA ASN A 33 -0.34 -14.65 0.85
C ASN A 33 -1.44 -14.49 -0.20
N VAL A 34 -1.79 -13.25 -0.55
CA VAL A 34 -2.89 -12.95 -1.49
C VAL A 34 -2.32 -12.68 -2.88
N GLU A 35 -1.37 -11.76 -2.99
CA GLU A 35 -0.75 -11.41 -4.27
C GLU A 35 0.30 -12.41 -4.75
N LYS A 36 0.60 -13.43 -3.91
CA LYS A 36 1.58 -14.50 -4.17
C LYS A 36 2.96 -13.97 -4.54
N GLU A 37 3.34 -12.83 -3.98
CA GLU A 37 4.70 -12.31 -4.10
C GLU A 37 5.67 -13.27 -3.41
N ARG A 38 6.62 -13.82 -4.18
CA ARG A 38 7.55 -14.87 -3.70
C ARG A 38 8.74 -14.32 -2.90
N ILE A 39 8.82 -13.00 -2.74
CA ILE A 39 9.98 -12.31 -2.16
C ILE A 39 9.56 -11.66 -0.85
N TYR A 40 10.35 -11.87 0.21
CA TYR A 40 10.25 -11.07 1.42
C TYR A 40 10.69 -9.64 1.09
N LEU A 41 9.75 -8.70 1.08
CA LEU A 41 10.01 -7.39 0.49
C LEU A 41 10.79 -6.45 1.42
N GLY A 42 10.83 -6.72 2.73
CA GLY A 42 11.72 -6.08 3.71
C GLY A 42 11.95 -4.58 3.48
N GLU A 43 13.23 -4.20 3.35
CA GLU A 43 13.67 -2.82 3.13
C GLU A 43 13.18 -2.22 1.80
N PHE A 44 12.98 -3.05 0.76
CA PHE A 44 12.49 -2.59 -0.53
C PHE A 44 11.03 -2.10 -0.45
N LEU A 45 10.17 -2.80 0.29
CA LEU A 45 8.79 -2.34 0.52
C LEU A 45 8.75 -1.02 1.27
N ILE A 46 9.61 -0.87 2.28
CA ILE A 46 9.72 0.36 3.07
C ILE A 46 10.14 1.52 2.17
N ALA A 47 11.20 1.34 1.37
CA ALA A 47 11.69 2.37 0.45
C ALA A 47 10.61 2.78 -0.58
N GLU A 48 9.82 1.82 -1.08
CA GLU A 48 8.75 2.15 -2.02
C GLU A 48 7.59 2.91 -1.33
N ILE A 49 7.22 2.53 -0.11
CA ILE A 49 6.22 3.25 0.68
C ILE A 49 6.67 4.68 0.98
N ASP A 50 7.94 4.90 1.32
CA ASP A 50 8.49 6.24 1.57
C ASP A 50 8.43 7.14 0.33
N LYS A 51 8.70 6.58 -0.86
CA LYS A 51 8.49 7.29 -2.13
C LYS A 51 7.01 7.63 -2.33
N MET A 52 6.11 6.70 -2.03
CA MET A 52 4.67 6.92 -2.20
C MET A 52 4.13 7.98 -1.24
N ILE A 53 4.68 8.06 -0.02
CA ILE A 53 4.41 9.14 0.94
C ILE A 53 4.90 10.48 0.36
N THR A 54 6.14 10.51 -0.13
CA THR A 54 6.71 11.71 -0.77
C THR A 54 5.88 12.17 -1.98
N GLN A 55 5.29 11.25 -2.73
CA GLN A 55 4.41 11.53 -3.86
C GLN A 55 2.98 11.93 -3.44
N GLY A 56 2.64 11.83 -2.15
CA GLY A 56 1.30 12.10 -1.61
C GLY A 56 0.26 11.05 -1.97
N LEU A 57 0.68 9.83 -2.34
CA LEU A 57 -0.22 8.71 -2.67
C LEU A 57 -0.67 7.94 -1.42
N ILE A 58 0.17 7.95 -0.39
CA ILE A 58 -0.08 7.32 0.91
C ILE A 58 0.19 8.37 2.00
N ASP A 59 -0.62 8.34 3.05
CA ASP A 59 -0.37 9.10 4.27
C ASP A 59 0.12 8.17 5.39
N LYS A 60 0.95 8.69 6.29
CA LYS A 60 1.51 7.96 7.43
C LYS A 60 1.14 8.67 8.73
N LYS A 61 0.47 7.95 9.62
CA LYS A 61 0.17 8.39 10.99
C LYS A 61 0.71 7.37 11.98
N ASN A 62 1.73 7.76 12.74
CA ASN A 62 2.52 6.86 13.58
C ASN A 62 3.11 5.72 12.73
N GLU A 63 2.87 4.46 13.11
CA GLU A 63 3.33 3.27 12.39
C GLU A 63 2.29 2.71 11.41
N LYS A 64 1.24 3.48 11.11
CA LYS A 64 0.15 3.05 10.22
C LYS A 64 0.03 3.95 9.00
N TYR A 65 -0.48 3.36 7.93
CA TYR A 65 -0.49 3.92 6.59
C TYR A 65 -1.91 3.87 6.00
N SER A 66 -2.25 4.84 5.17
CA SER A 66 -3.54 4.92 4.49
C SER A 66 -3.37 5.45 3.08
N ILE A 67 -4.27 5.06 2.17
CA ILE A 67 -4.28 5.63 0.81
C ILE A 67 -4.94 7.01 0.84
N THR A 68 -4.31 7.98 0.18
CA THR A 68 -4.89 9.31 -0.01
C THR A 68 -5.92 9.28 -1.15
N ASP A 69 -6.65 10.38 -1.34
CA ASP A 69 -7.55 10.50 -2.50
C ASP A 69 -6.75 10.50 -3.81
N LYS A 70 -5.61 11.22 -3.85
CA LYS A 70 -4.65 11.17 -4.96
C LYS A 70 -4.14 9.75 -5.25
N GLY A 71 -3.83 8.97 -4.21
CA GLY A 71 -3.43 7.57 -4.36
C GLY A 71 -4.55 6.71 -4.95
N THR A 72 -5.80 7.01 -4.60
CA THR A 72 -6.98 6.31 -5.11
C THR A 72 -7.20 6.63 -6.59
N GLU A 73 -7.09 7.90 -6.98
CA GLU A 73 -7.15 8.36 -8.39
C GLU A 73 -6.06 7.70 -9.23
N TYR A 74 -4.81 7.75 -8.77
CA TYR A 74 -3.68 7.11 -9.44
C TYR A 74 -3.95 5.62 -9.68
N LEU A 75 -4.50 4.91 -8.69
CA LEU A 75 -4.81 3.49 -8.86
C LEU A 75 -5.88 3.21 -9.93
N MET A 76 -6.79 4.15 -10.21
CA MET A 76 -7.82 3.97 -11.24
C MET A 76 -7.26 4.04 -12.67
N GLU A 77 -6.11 4.68 -12.87
CA GLU A 77 -5.43 4.76 -14.18
C GLU A 77 -4.87 3.40 -14.65
N PHE A 78 -4.78 2.42 -13.75
CA PHE A 78 -4.21 1.09 -13.99
C PHE A 78 -5.25 -0.05 -13.88
N LYS A 79 -6.55 0.28 -13.97
CA LYS A 79 -7.65 -0.70 -14.04
C LYS A 79 -7.96 -1.09 -15.47
#